data_AF-A0A8U0M0T9-F1
#
_entry.id   AF-A0A8U0M0T9-F1
#
_cell.length_a   1.000
_cell.length_b   1.000
_cell.length_c   1.000
_cell.angle_alpha   90.00
_cell.angle_beta   90.00
_cell.angle_gamma   90.00
#
_symmetry.space_group_name_H-M   'P 1'
#
loop_
_entity.id
_entity.type
_entity.pdbx_description
1 polymer ?
#
loop_
_entity_poly.entity_id
_entity_poly.type
_entity_poly.pdbx_seq_one_letter_code
_entity_poly.pdbx_strand_id
1 'polypeptide(L)'
;MIYDTNLLIGHIRERTLPPATTLIPIIVVAELEAFALKADWGLQKVEFMRYLVGRHPIVDIEPAMVNRYAEIDAFSQGKLQSVPLRTSARNMGKNDIWIAATALYLDLELYTTDNDFDHLPALGLQLVKH
;
A
#
# COMPACT_ATOMS: atom_id res chain seq x y z
N MET A 1 5.89 2.56 9.65
CA MET A 1 5.50 1.41 8.83
C MET A 1 4.27 1.75 8.02
N ILE A 2 4.09 1.16 6.85
CA ILE A 2 2.89 1.26 6.01
C ILE A 2 2.30 -0.15 5.89
N TYR A 3 0.99 -0.25 6.03
CA TYR A 3 0.25 -1.49 5.78
C TYR A 3 -0.44 -1.35 4.43
N ASP A 4 -0.44 -2.41 3.63
CA ASP A 4 -1.28 -2.46 2.45
C ASP A 4 -2.78 -2.45 2.82
N THR A 5 -3.63 -2.25 1.82
CA THR A 5 -5.07 -2.17 2.01
C THR A 5 -5.63 -3.48 2.58
N ASN A 6 -5.10 -4.64 2.18
CA ASN A 6 -5.58 -5.95 2.62
C ASN A 6 -5.37 -6.18 4.12
N LEU A 7 -4.21 -5.81 4.66
CA LEU A 7 -3.94 -5.90 6.10
C LEU A 7 -4.85 -4.97 6.90
N LEU A 8 -5.09 -3.73 6.44
CA LEU A 8 -6.01 -2.83 7.12
C LEU A 8 -7.46 -3.33 7.07
N ILE A 9 -7.89 -3.95 5.97
CA ILE A 9 -9.19 -4.64 5.90
C ILE A 9 -9.26 -5.76 6.95
N GLY A 10 -8.17 -6.51 7.16
CA GLY A 10 -8.07 -7.52 8.22
C GLY A 10 -8.35 -6.93 9.60
N HIS A 11 -7.64 -5.87 9.98
CA HIS A 11 -7.87 -5.14 11.23
C HIS A 11 -9.31 -4.65 11.39
N ILE A 12 -9.91 -4.11 10.32
CA ILE A 12 -11.31 -3.65 10.34
C ILE A 12 -12.28 -4.81 10.58
N ARG A 13 -12.05 -5.97 9.95
CA ARG A 13 -12.88 -7.17 10.13
C ARG A 13 -12.80 -7.72 11.55
N GLU A 14 -11.61 -7.71 12.12
CA GLU A 14 -11.35 -8.20 13.49
C GLU A 14 -11.68 -7.16 14.57
N ARG A 15 -12.01 -5.93 14.18
CA ARG A 15 -12.20 -4.79 15.09
C ARG A 15 -10.98 -4.51 15.96
N THR A 16 -9.79 -4.67 15.39
CA THR A 16 -8.50 -4.37 16.01
C THR A 16 -7.88 -3.13 15.37
N LEU A 17 -6.93 -2.49 16.06
CA LEU A 17 -6.16 -1.39 15.50
C LEU A 17 -4.77 -1.91 15.08
N PRO A 18 -4.21 -1.45 13.95
CA PRO A 18 -2.80 -1.65 13.67
C PRO A 18 -1.94 -0.87 14.69
N PRO A 19 -0.61 -1.09 14.72
CA PRO A 19 0.27 -0.32 15.58
C PRO A 19 0.09 1.20 15.40
N ALA A 20 0.13 1.96 16.49
CA ALA A 20 -0.11 3.41 16.45
C ALA A 20 0.91 4.20 15.58
N THR A 21 2.06 3.61 15.29
CA THR A 21 3.10 4.16 14.41
C THR A 21 2.87 3.81 12.92
N THR A 22 1.73 3.25 12.57
CA THR A 22 1.32 3.00 11.19
C THR A 22 0.96 4.31 10.51
N LEU A 23 1.54 4.53 9.33
CA LEU A 23 1.18 5.61 8.42
C LEU A 23 0.25 5.05 7.35
N ILE A 24 -0.84 5.77 7.05
CA ILE A 24 -1.83 5.34 6.08
C ILE A 24 -1.74 6.24 4.84
N PRO A 25 -1.27 5.75 3.68
CA PRO A 25 -1.33 6.50 2.44
C PRO A 25 -2.79 6.87 2.11
N ILE A 26 -3.04 8.08 1.61
CA ILE A 26 -4.38 8.53 1.20
C ILE A 26 -5.01 7.59 0.15
N ILE A 27 -4.17 6.92 -0.65
CA ILE A 27 -4.59 5.89 -1.60
C ILE A 27 -5.25 4.70 -0.91
N VAL A 28 -4.68 4.23 0.21
CA VAL A 28 -5.28 3.16 1.02
C VAL A 28 -6.62 3.61 1.60
N VAL A 29 -6.73 4.86 2.08
CA VAL A 29 -8.01 5.41 2.57
C VAL A 29 -9.08 5.39 1.46
N ALA A 30 -8.72 5.80 0.24
CA ALA A 30 -9.61 5.77 -0.90
C ALA A 30 -10.03 4.33 -1.27
N GLU A 31 -9.11 3.37 -1.24
CA GLU A 31 -9.43 1.97 -1.46
C GLU A 31 -10.34 1.38 -0.39
N LEU A 32 -10.12 1.72 0.89
CA LEU A 32 -10.96 1.28 2.00
C LEU A 32 -12.40 1.79 1.86
N GLU A 33 -12.60 3.08 1.59
CA GLU A 33 -13.94 3.64 1.37
C GLU A 33 -14.60 3.02 0.13
N ALA A 34 -13.87 2.85 -0.97
CA ALA A 34 -14.39 2.18 -2.17
C ALA A 34 -14.77 0.71 -1.90
N PHE A 35 -13.96 -0.01 -1.13
CA PHE A 35 -14.23 -1.39 -0.74
C PHE A 35 -15.47 -1.47 0.16
N ALA A 36 -15.58 -0.59 1.15
CA ALA A 36 -16.72 -0.53 2.05
C ALA A 36 -18.04 -0.34 1.30
N LEU A 37 -18.06 0.55 0.30
CA LEU A 37 -19.22 0.77 -0.57
C LEU A 37 -19.56 -0.47 -1.41
N LYS A 38 -18.57 -1.08 -2.06
CA LYS A 38 -18.78 -2.27 -2.91
C LYS A 38 -19.23 -3.49 -2.11
N ALA A 39 -18.72 -3.63 -0.89
CA ALA A 39 -18.99 -4.76 -0.01
C ALA A 39 -20.22 -4.56 0.89
N ASP A 40 -20.98 -3.47 0.70
CA ASP A 40 -22.17 -3.10 1.48
C ASP A 40 -21.92 -3.21 3.00
N TRP A 41 -20.84 -2.60 3.46
CA TRP A 41 -20.51 -2.62 4.88
C TRP A 41 -21.53 -1.85 5.71
N GLY A 42 -22.13 -2.54 6.69
CA GLY A 42 -23.03 -1.91 7.65
C GLY A 42 -22.36 -0.82 8.49
N LEU A 43 -23.19 0.09 9.01
CA LEU A 43 -22.78 1.31 9.72
C LEU A 43 -21.65 1.09 10.74
N GLN A 44 -21.78 0.09 11.61
CA GLN A 44 -20.79 -0.19 12.66
C GLN A 44 -19.38 -0.46 12.10
N LYS A 45 -19.28 -1.14 10.95
CA LYS A 45 -17.99 -1.48 10.33
C LYS A 45 -17.39 -0.26 9.64
N VAL A 46 -18.22 0.55 8.99
CA VAL A 46 -17.81 1.83 8.38
C VAL A 46 -17.34 2.82 9.45
N GLU A 47 -18.05 2.93 10.56
CA GLU A 47 -17.64 3.77 11.70
C GLU A 47 -16.30 3.31 12.29
N PHE A 48 -16.11 1.99 12.45
CA PHE A 48 -14.82 1.46 12.91
C PHE A 48 -13.69 1.73 11.92
N MET A 49 -13.91 1.56 10.62
CA MET A 49 -12.95 1.91 9.58
C MET A 49 -12.53 3.38 9.67
N ARG A 50 -13.50 4.31 9.77
CA ARG A 50 -13.22 5.74 9.88
C ARG A 50 -12.52 6.11 11.19
N TYR A 51 -12.90 5.44 12.28
CA TYR A 51 -12.21 5.56 13.56
C TYR A 51 -10.75 5.09 13.47
N LEU A 52 -10.50 3.93 12.86
CA LEU A 52 -9.16 3.41 12.63
C LEU A 52 -8.35 4.41 11.79
N VAL A 53 -8.88 4.87 10.65
CA VAL A 53 -8.19 5.84 9.79
C VAL A 53 -7.91 7.14 10.55
N GLY A 54 -8.88 7.69 11.26
CA GLY A 54 -8.73 8.95 12.01
C GLY A 54 -7.76 8.90 13.20
N ARG A 55 -7.30 7.71 13.60
CA ARG A 55 -6.26 7.56 14.64
C ARG A 55 -4.84 7.48 14.13
N HIS A 56 -4.66 7.37 12.82
CA HIS A 56 -3.34 7.22 12.21
C HIS A 56 -3.03 8.43 11.32
N PRO A 57 -1.76 8.86 11.23
CA PRO A 57 -1.43 9.94 10.33
C PRO A 57 -1.61 9.50 8.87
N ILE A 58 -2.25 10.36 8.08
CA ILE A 58 -2.46 10.16 6.66
C ILE A 58 -1.29 10.77 5.89
N VAL A 59 -0.81 10.06 4.88
CA VAL A 59 0.23 10.53 3.96
C VAL A 59 -0.40 10.85 2.61
N ASP A 60 -0.34 12.11 2.21
CA ASP A 60 -0.79 12.55 0.88
C ASP A 60 0.24 12.22 -0.22
N ILE A 61 -0.21 12.28 -1.47
CA ILE A 61 0.70 12.16 -2.62
C ILE A 61 1.48 13.46 -2.78
N GLU A 62 2.79 13.34 -2.76
CA GLU A 62 3.71 14.43 -3.07
C GLU A 62 4.27 14.30 -4.50
N PRO A 63 4.53 15.41 -5.22
CA PRO A 63 5.15 15.36 -6.55
C PRO A 63 6.46 14.56 -6.59
N ALA A 64 7.22 14.55 -5.49
CA ALA A 64 8.46 13.79 -5.39
C ALA A 64 8.27 12.26 -5.47
N MET A 65 7.08 11.75 -5.20
CA MET A 65 6.75 10.32 -5.29
C MET A 65 6.55 9.85 -6.75
N VAL A 66 6.32 10.77 -7.70
CA VAL A 66 6.04 10.43 -9.11
C VAL A 66 7.18 9.64 -9.74
N ASN A 67 8.43 10.00 -9.43
CA ASN A 67 9.59 9.29 -9.95
C ASN A 67 9.64 7.85 -9.42
N ARG A 68 9.34 7.64 -8.13
CA ARG A 68 9.28 6.30 -7.53
C ARG A 68 8.18 5.46 -8.15
N TYR A 69 7.00 6.05 -8.37
CA TYR A 69 5.91 5.40 -9.06
C TYR A 69 6.33 4.93 -10.47
N ALA A 70 6.93 5.82 -11.26
CA ALA A 70 7.35 5.51 -12.63
C ALA A 70 8.45 4.44 -12.67
N GLU A 71 9.42 4.51 -11.75
CA GLU A 71 10.47 3.49 -11.59
C GLU A 71 9.88 2.12 -11.27
N ILE A 72 8.95 2.05 -10.31
CA ILE A 72 8.27 0.81 -9.92
C ILE A 72 7.47 0.23 -11.09
N ASP A 73 6.66 1.03 -11.80
CA ASP A 73 5.86 0.55 -12.94
C ASP A 73 6.77 0.02 -14.06
N ALA A 74 7.80 0.78 -14.44
CA ALA A 74 8.76 0.37 -15.46
C ALA A 74 9.53 -0.90 -15.06
N PHE A 75 9.98 -0.98 -13.81
CA PHE A 75 10.69 -2.15 -13.29
C PHE A 75 9.79 -3.39 -13.26
N SER A 76 8.56 -3.24 -12.76
CA SER A 76 7.57 -4.32 -12.68
C SER A 76 7.23 -4.87 -14.06
N GLN A 77 7.25 -4.02 -15.09
CA GLN A 77 7.05 -4.42 -16.48
C GLN A 77 8.31 -4.94 -17.17
N GLY A 78 9.45 -5.05 -16.46
CA GLY A 78 10.73 -5.47 -17.03
C GLY A 78 11.34 -4.49 -18.04
N LYS A 79 10.93 -3.22 -17.98
CA LYS A 79 11.30 -2.16 -18.92
C LYS A 79 12.29 -1.14 -18.33
N LEU A 80 12.64 -1.27 -17.05
CA LEU A 80 13.66 -0.44 -16.42
C LEU A 80 15.06 -0.95 -16.79
N GLN A 81 15.79 -0.19 -17.62
CA GLN A 81 17.09 -0.61 -18.13
C GLN A 81 18.19 -0.66 -17.06
N SER A 82 18.11 0.23 -16.07
CA SER A 82 19.11 0.32 -14.99
C SER A 82 19.05 -0.86 -14.01
N VAL A 83 17.87 -1.45 -13.83
CA VAL A 83 17.65 -2.58 -12.92
C VAL A 83 16.77 -3.61 -13.63
N PRO A 84 17.36 -4.69 -14.20
CA PRO A 84 16.58 -5.67 -14.93
C PRO A 84 15.75 -6.55 -13.99
N LEU A 85 14.49 -6.76 -14.36
CA LEU A 85 13.63 -7.75 -13.72
C LEU A 85 14.09 -9.16 -14.13
N ARG A 86 14.33 -10.04 -13.16
CA ARG A 86 14.83 -11.42 -13.40
C ARG A 86 13.71 -12.43 -13.66
N THR A 87 12.47 -11.98 -13.68
CA THR A 87 11.27 -12.80 -13.87
C THR A 87 10.45 -12.25 -15.04
N SER A 88 9.33 -12.90 -15.35
CA SER A 88 8.34 -12.30 -16.26
C SER A 88 7.81 -10.98 -15.67
N ALA A 89 7.28 -10.12 -16.56
CA ALA A 89 6.58 -8.91 -16.16
C ALA A 89 5.51 -9.21 -15.08
N ARG A 90 5.44 -8.32 -14.10
CA ARG A 90 4.50 -8.33 -12.97
C ARG A 90 3.51 -7.20 -13.17
N ASN A 91 2.24 -7.56 -13.37
CA ASN A 91 1.17 -6.59 -13.42
C ASN A 91 0.81 -6.24 -11.97
N MET A 92 0.96 -4.96 -11.62
CA MET A 92 0.58 -4.44 -10.32
C MET A 92 -0.67 -3.58 -10.43
N GLY A 93 -1.51 -3.59 -9.39
CA GLY A 93 -2.56 -2.61 -9.25
C GLY A 93 -1.98 -1.20 -9.20
N LYS A 94 -2.66 -0.22 -9.81
CA LYS A 94 -2.15 1.16 -9.86
C LYS A 94 -2.07 1.79 -8.46
N ASN A 95 -2.94 1.35 -7.55
CA ASN A 95 -2.90 1.75 -6.15
C ASN A 95 -1.73 1.09 -5.41
N ASP A 96 -1.44 -0.18 -5.67
CA ASP A 96 -0.28 -0.88 -5.09
C ASP A 96 1.04 -0.20 -5.46
N ILE A 97 1.16 0.28 -6.71
CA ILE A 97 2.34 1.04 -7.13
C ILE A 97 2.47 2.33 -6.30
N TRP A 98 1.38 3.06 -6.05
CA TRP A 98 1.41 4.25 -5.20
C TRP A 98 1.74 3.92 -3.73
N ILE A 99 1.22 2.82 -3.20
CA ILE A 99 1.51 2.35 -1.84
C ILE A 99 3.01 2.03 -1.72
N ALA A 100 3.56 1.27 -2.67
CA ALA A 100 4.99 0.96 -2.70
C ALA A 100 5.86 2.21 -2.90
N ALA A 101 5.44 3.14 -3.78
CA ALA A 101 6.13 4.40 -4.01
C ALA A 101 6.16 5.27 -2.75
N THR A 102 5.06 5.28 -1.98
CA THR A 102 4.98 5.99 -0.69
C THR A 102 5.97 5.40 0.31
N ALA A 103 6.01 4.07 0.43
CA ALA A 103 6.95 3.37 1.32
C ALA A 103 8.42 3.60 0.94
N LEU A 104 8.75 3.52 -0.36
CA LEU A 104 10.10 3.84 -0.85
C LEU A 104 10.48 5.31 -0.64
N TYR A 105 9.55 6.23 -0.84
CA TYR A 105 9.80 7.66 -0.69
C TYR A 105 10.10 8.04 0.76
N LEU A 106 9.37 7.44 1.71
CA LEU A 106 9.54 7.71 3.14
C LEU A 106 10.60 6.82 3.81
N ASP A 107 11.22 5.90 3.06
CA ASP A 107 12.14 4.87 3.58
C ASP A 107 11.52 4.09 4.75
N LEU A 108 10.31 3.58 4.53
CA LEU A 108 9.54 2.82 5.52
C LEU A 108 9.29 1.39 5.05
N GLU A 109 9.17 0.50 6.04
CA GLU A 109 8.70 -0.86 5.82
C GLU A 109 7.25 -0.89 5.31
N LEU A 110 7.02 -1.67 4.25
CA LEU A 110 5.71 -2.04 3.74
C LEU A 110 5.34 -3.44 4.22
N TYR A 111 4.23 -3.55 4.93
CA TYR A 111 3.67 -4.81 5.42
C TYR A 111 2.56 -5.26 4.47
N THR A 112 2.59 -6.52 4.06
CA THR A 112 1.61 -7.10 3.14
C THR A 112 1.54 -8.62 3.27
N THR A 113 0.39 -9.20 2.94
CA THR A 113 0.24 -10.65 2.68
C THR A 113 0.32 -10.98 1.19
N ASP A 114 0.28 -9.98 0.31
CA ASP A 114 0.23 -10.14 -1.14
C ASP A 114 1.63 -10.33 -1.74
N ASN A 115 1.71 -11.15 -2.78
CA ASN A 115 2.92 -11.42 -3.54
C ASN A 115 3.17 -10.40 -4.67
N ASP A 116 2.27 -9.45 -4.85
CA ASP A 116 2.41 -8.38 -5.85
C ASP A 116 3.60 -7.45 -5.59
N PHE A 117 4.11 -7.41 -4.36
CA PHE A 117 5.26 -6.57 -3.98
C PHE A 117 6.61 -7.31 -3.97
N ASP A 118 6.63 -8.63 -4.20
CA ASP A 118 7.79 -9.50 -3.93
C ASP A 118 9.05 -9.16 -4.71
N HIS A 119 8.91 -8.55 -5.89
CA HIS A 119 10.05 -8.17 -6.72
C HIS A 119 10.63 -6.80 -6.32
N LEU A 120 9.90 -5.99 -5.57
CA LEU A 120 10.28 -4.61 -5.26
C LEU A 120 11.44 -4.42 -4.26
N PRO A 121 11.85 -5.40 -3.42
CA PRO A 121 13.11 -5.30 -2.68
C PRO A 121 14.33 -5.05 -3.59
N ALA A 122 14.27 -5.43 -4.87
CA ALA A 122 15.31 -5.10 -5.85
C ALA A 122 15.44 -3.59 -6.12
N LEU A 123 14.41 -2.79 -5.82
CA LEU A 123 14.42 -1.33 -5.87
C LEU A 123 14.67 -0.69 -4.48
N GLY A 124 15.00 -1.48 -3.47
CA GLY A 124 15.24 -1.02 -2.10
C GLY A 124 13.99 -0.96 -1.22
N LEU A 125 12.85 -1.52 -1.65
CA LEU A 125 11.66 -1.55 -0.81
C LEU A 125 11.89 -2.49 0.38
N GLN A 126 11.73 -1.97 1.59
CA GLN A 126 11.75 -2.78 2.80
C GLN A 126 10.41 -3.50 2.94
N LEU A 127 10.34 -4.76 2.48
CA LEU A 127 9.10 -5.55 2.47
C LEU A 127 9.05 -6.50 3.67
N VAL A 128 7.95 -6.48 4.43
CA VAL A 128 7.68 -7.40 5.54
C VAL A 128 6.45 -8.24 5.21
N LYS A 129 6.64 -9.57 5.19
CA LYS A 129 5.57 -10.54 4.95
C LYS A 129 4.87 -10.90 6.25
N HIS A 130 3.54 -10.90 6.23
CA HIS A 130 2.69 -11.20 7.38
C HIS A 130 1.78 -12.41 7.13
#